data_AF-A0AAW8GAB0-F1
#
_entry.id   AF-A0AAW8GAB0-F1
#
_cell.length_a   1.000
_cell.length_b   1.000
_cell.length_c   1.000
_cell.angle_alpha   90.00
_cell.angle_beta   90.00
_cell.angle_gamma   90.00
#
_symmetry.space_group_name_H-M   'P 1'
#
loop_
_entity.id
_entity.type
_entity.pdbx_description
1 polymer ?
#
loop_
_entity_poly.entity_id
_entity_poly.type
_entity_poly.pdbx_seq_one_letter_code
_entity_poly.pdbx_strand_id
1 'polypeptide(L)'
;MATRKTERQRPSDFEPSLHEQAERLQASLGESAQQIWLAGLGAFSRAQAEGSKLFDTLVREGSKVEARTRDARAGLADGVEEVRSRAGETLGRVDQVFRARVGEALKALEVPTRRELGALADRIDALNQKLRAHNERPTAGARARRAAARSTPPGPAPVTPQATEDRPVRKPRAAPRPAPADPAAPGDVTD
;
A
#
# COMPACT_ATOMS: atom_id res chain seq x y z
N MET A 1 91.54 -14.74 84.51
CA MET A 1 90.40 -14.63 85.45
C MET A 1 89.47 -13.55 84.93
N ALA A 2 88.16 -13.84 84.79
CA ALA A 2 87.04 -12.88 84.60
C ALA A 2 87.06 -11.94 83.35
N THR A 3 85.94 -11.58 82.71
CA THR A 3 84.55 -12.12 82.72
C THR A 3 83.85 -11.73 81.40
N ARG A 4 82.90 -12.55 80.95
CA ARG A 4 82.02 -12.31 79.79
C ARG A 4 81.05 -11.15 80.05
N LYS A 5 80.86 -10.23 79.09
CA LYS A 5 79.61 -9.43 78.97
C LYS A 5 79.03 -9.55 77.57
N THR A 6 77.87 -10.19 77.47
CA THR A 6 77.10 -10.36 76.24
C THR A 6 75.99 -9.31 76.23
N GLU A 7 76.12 -8.26 75.43
CA GLU A 7 75.04 -7.30 75.21
C GLU A 7 74.20 -7.77 74.01
N ARG A 8 72.97 -8.24 74.26
CA ARG A 8 72.04 -8.71 73.21
C ARG A 8 70.72 -7.95 73.31
N GLN A 9 70.68 -6.74 72.76
CA GLN A 9 69.51 -5.87 72.59
C GLN A 9 69.83 -4.91 71.43
N ARG A 10 68.93 -4.56 70.50
CA ARG A 10 67.57 -5.03 70.18
C ARG A 10 67.33 -4.63 68.70
N PRO A 11 66.83 -5.48 67.79
CA PRO A 11 66.49 -5.02 66.44
C PRO A 11 65.20 -4.20 66.52
N SER A 12 65.34 -2.90 66.32
CA SER A 12 64.25 -1.93 66.20
C SER A 12 64.75 -0.84 65.25
N ASP A 13 63.82 -0.12 64.60
CA ASP A 13 64.11 0.98 63.67
C ASP A 13 64.53 0.58 62.24
N PHE A 14 63.89 -0.47 61.69
CA PHE A 14 63.77 -0.66 60.24
C PHE A 14 62.32 -0.97 59.79
N GLU A 15 61.36 -0.31 60.45
CA GLU A 15 60.00 -0.18 59.90
C GLU A 15 59.94 1.15 59.13
N PRO A 16 59.86 1.14 57.79
CA PRO A 16 59.73 2.38 57.02
C PRO A 16 58.44 3.08 57.45
N SER A 17 58.54 4.36 57.84
CA SER A 17 57.41 5.05 58.47
C SER A 17 56.19 5.01 57.55
N LEU A 18 55.00 4.74 58.11
CA LEU A 18 53.75 4.71 57.32
C LEU A 18 53.51 6.02 56.56
N HIS A 19 54.07 7.14 57.04
CA HIS A 19 54.09 8.43 56.35
C HIS A 19 54.95 8.41 55.08
N GLU A 20 56.20 7.93 55.10
CA GLU A 20 57.02 7.81 53.89
C GLU A 20 56.42 6.84 52.87
N GLN A 21 55.76 5.78 53.35
CA GLN A 21 55.02 4.87 52.47
C GLN A 21 53.82 5.58 51.83
N ALA A 22 53.06 6.39 52.57
CA ALA A 22 51.96 7.18 52.05
C ALA A 22 52.41 8.27 51.06
N GLU A 23 53.48 9.01 51.36
CA GLU A 23 54.09 10.00 50.45
C GLU A 23 54.52 9.36 49.12
N ARG A 24 55.23 8.21 49.19
CA ARG A 24 55.63 7.46 47.98
C ARG A 24 54.43 6.96 47.17
N LEU A 25 53.39 6.49 47.83
CA LEU A 25 52.15 6.08 47.18
C LEU A 25 51.47 7.28 46.50
N GLN A 26 51.32 8.42 47.19
CA GLN A 26 50.72 9.63 46.63
C GLN A 26 51.50 10.18 45.44
N ALA A 27 52.85 10.22 45.51
CA ALA A 27 53.70 10.60 44.39
C ALA A 27 53.50 9.65 43.18
N SER A 28 53.47 8.34 43.41
CA SER A 28 53.24 7.34 42.34
C SER A 28 51.84 7.43 41.72
N LEU A 29 50.83 7.78 42.51
CA LEU A 29 49.45 7.98 42.06
C LEU A 29 49.30 9.27 41.26
N GLY A 30 49.97 10.35 41.67
CA GLY A 30 50.01 11.62 40.92
C GLY A 30 50.69 11.47 39.56
N GLU A 31 51.85 10.82 39.53
CA GLU A 31 52.58 10.49 38.30
C GLU A 31 51.71 9.60 37.37
N SER A 32 51.09 8.56 37.91
CA SER A 32 50.20 7.67 37.14
C SER A 32 48.97 8.40 36.61
N ALA A 33 48.33 9.26 37.41
CA ALA A 33 47.17 10.04 37.01
C ALA A 33 47.54 11.04 35.89
N GLN A 34 48.70 11.68 35.98
CA GLN A 34 49.22 12.57 34.94
C GLN A 34 49.51 11.81 33.64
N GLN A 35 50.10 10.61 33.72
CA GLN A 35 50.32 9.75 32.56
C GLN A 35 49.01 9.29 31.91
N ILE A 36 48.00 8.92 32.71
CA ILE A 36 46.65 8.57 32.22
C ILE A 36 45.99 9.77 31.53
N TRP A 37 46.11 10.98 32.09
CA TRP A 37 45.56 12.21 31.52
C TRP A 37 46.22 12.55 30.16
N LEU A 38 47.56 12.51 30.10
CA LEU A 38 48.32 12.76 28.87
C LEU A 38 48.04 11.69 27.81
N ALA A 39 47.92 10.42 28.20
CA ALA A 39 47.52 9.33 27.31
C ALA A 39 46.10 9.53 26.78
N GLY A 40 45.17 10.01 27.61
CA GLY A 40 43.80 10.38 27.23
C GLY A 40 43.77 11.50 26.17
N LEU A 41 44.53 12.58 26.38
CA LEU A 41 44.67 13.65 25.38
C LEU A 41 45.33 13.16 24.07
N GLY A 42 46.37 12.34 24.17
CA GLY A 42 47.04 11.76 23.01
C GLY A 42 46.12 10.85 22.20
N ALA A 43 45.35 10.00 22.87
CA ALA A 43 44.35 9.12 22.25
C ALA A 43 43.21 9.92 21.60
N PHE A 44 42.72 10.99 22.25
CA PHE A 44 41.71 11.88 21.67
C PHE A 44 42.22 12.59 20.42
N SER A 45 43.44 13.12 20.45
CA SER A 45 44.09 13.73 19.28
C SER A 45 44.26 12.74 18.13
N ARG A 46 44.70 11.50 18.43
CA ARG A 46 44.80 10.40 17.45
C ARG A 46 43.44 10.09 16.84
N ALA A 47 42.39 9.98 17.67
CA ALA A 47 41.03 9.70 17.22
C ALA A 47 40.45 10.83 16.35
N GLN A 48 40.78 12.10 16.61
CA GLN A 48 40.41 13.19 15.71
C GLN A 48 41.17 13.14 14.38
N ALA A 49 42.48 12.86 14.40
CA ALA A 49 43.30 12.81 13.19
C ALA A 49 42.94 11.63 12.26
N GLU A 50 42.58 10.47 12.82
CA GLU A 50 42.23 9.27 12.05
C GLU A 50 40.72 9.10 11.83
N GLY A 51 39.90 9.75 12.66
CA GLY A 51 38.44 9.63 12.68
C GLY A 51 37.76 10.02 11.37
N SER A 52 38.16 11.13 10.74
CA SER A 52 37.59 11.54 9.44
C SER A 52 37.85 10.51 8.34
N LYS A 53 39.04 9.91 8.31
CA LYS A 53 39.39 8.89 7.30
C LYS A 53 38.64 7.57 7.54
N LEU A 54 38.41 7.22 8.80
CA LEU A 54 37.57 6.08 9.18
C LEU A 54 36.11 6.33 8.77
N PHE A 55 35.58 7.51 9.11
CA PHE A 55 34.23 7.95 8.76
C PHE A 55 34.00 7.94 7.25
N ASP A 56 34.87 8.56 6.45
CA ASP A 56 34.75 8.55 4.98
C ASP A 56 34.75 7.13 4.41
N THR A 57 35.46 6.20 5.05
CA THR A 57 35.52 4.80 4.64
C THR A 57 34.22 4.08 4.97
N LEU A 58 33.70 4.27 6.19
CA LEU A 58 32.39 3.78 6.61
C LEU A 58 31.24 4.35 5.74
N VAL A 59 31.30 5.63 5.37
CA VAL A 59 30.34 6.26 4.45
C VAL A 59 30.41 5.64 3.05
N ARG A 60 31.62 5.41 2.51
CA ARG A 60 31.80 4.72 1.21
C ARG A 60 31.34 3.26 1.25
N GLU A 61 31.46 2.56 2.37
CA GLU A 61 30.92 1.21 2.51
C GLU A 61 29.40 1.22 2.68
N GLY A 62 28.87 2.13 3.49
CA GLY A 62 27.44 2.37 3.64
C GLY A 62 26.76 2.67 2.31
N SER A 63 27.35 3.55 1.48
CA SER A 63 26.80 3.87 0.15
C SER A 63 26.82 2.67 -0.81
N LYS A 64 27.82 1.78 -0.71
CA LYS A 64 27.86 0.52 -1.49
C LYS A 64 26.81 -0.49 -1.03
N VAL A 65 26.56 -0.56 0.28
CA VAL A 65 25.48 -1.40 0.84
C VAL A 65 24.12 -0.85 0.40
N GLU A 66 23.91 0.46 0.51
CA GLU A 66 22.68 1.16 0.13
C GLU A 66 22.36 0.99 -1.38
N ALA A 67 23.37 1.15 -2.24
CA ALA A 67 23.25 0.85 -3.67
C ALA A 67 22.86 -0.62 -3.93
N ARG A 68 23.59 -1.59 -3.36
CA ARG A 68 23.26 -3.02 -3.51
C ARG A 68 21.87 -3.37 -3.00
N THR A 69 21.42 -2.76 -1.90
CA THR A 69 20.07 -2.96 -1.37
C THR A 69 19.01 -2.36 -2.28
N ARG A 70 19.26 -1.19 -2.88
CA ARG A 70 18.39 -0.58 -3.90
C ARG A 70 18.27 -1.48 -5.13
N ASP A 71 19.40 -1.97 -5.66
CA ASP A 71 19.45 -2.84 -6.85
C ASP A 71 18.73 -4.17 -6.60
N ALA A 72 18.98 -4.81 -5.45
CA ALA A 72 18.30 -6.03 -5.04
C ALA A 72 16.78 -5.81 -4.87
N ARG A 73 16.36 -4.66 -4.34
CA ARG A 73 14.94 -4.30 -4.19
C ARG A 73 14.28 -4.03 -5.53
N ALA A 74 14.98 -3.44 -6.49
CA ALA A 74 14.49 -3.25 -7.86
C ALA A 74 14.29 -4.60 -8.56
N GLY A 75 15.31 -5.48 -8.57
CA GLY A 75 15.21 -6.82 -9.16
C GLY A 75 14.13 -7.71 -8.49
N LEU A 76 13.90 -7.54 -7.18
CA LEU A 76 12.78 -8.19 -6.49
C LEU A 76 11.42 -7.65 -6.94
N ALA A 77 11.28 -6.35 -7.17
CA ALA A 77 10.03 -5.75 -7.66
C ALA A 77 9.71 -6.24 -9.08
N ASP A 78 10.68 -6.23 -9.98
CA ASP A 78 10.52 -6.72 -11.35
C ASP A 78 10.17 -8.22 -11.38
N GLY A 79 10.88 -9.04 -10.60
CA GLY A 79 10.60 -10.47 -10.50
C GLY A 79 9.22 -10.77 -9.90
N VAL A 80 8.76 -9.99 -8.92
CA VAL A 80 7.40 -10.13 -8.36
C VAL A 80 6.35 -9.75 -9.39
N GLU A 81 6.55 -8.71 -10.19
CA GLU A 81 5.56 -8.29 -11.20
C GLU A 81 5.49 -9.29 -12.38
N GLU A 82 6.61 -9.90 -12.78
CA GLU A 82 6.64 -10.97 -13.78
C GLU A 82 5.94 -12.25 -13.27
N VAL A 83 6.20 -12.64 -12.00
CA VAL A 83 5.50 -13.76 -11.35
C VAL A 83 4.01 -13.45 -11.20
N ARG A 84 3.63 -12.22 -10.82
CA ARG A 84 2.24 -11.78 -10.72
C ARG A 84 1.54 -11.83 -12.07
N SER A 85 2.19 -11.41 -13.15
CA SER A 85 1.65 -11.45 -14.51
C SER A 85 1.38 -12.89 -14.95
N ARG A 86 2.37 -13.79 -14.79
CA ARG A 86 2.21 -15.24 -15.09
C ARG A 86 1.15 -15.91 -14.20
N ALA A 87 1.07 -15.53 -12.93
CA ALA A 87 0.03 -16.01 -12.02
C ALA A 87 -1.37 -15.51 -12.43
N GLY A 88 -1.49 -14.27 -12.91
CA GLY A 88 -2.73 -13.71 -13.45
C GLY A 88 -3.26 -14.49 -14.66
N GLU A 89 -2.40 -14.82 -15.62
CA GLU A 89 -2.79 -15.66 -16.78
C GLU A 89 -3.21 -17.07 -16.37
N THR A 90 -2.48 -17.71 -15.45
CA THR A 90 -2.82 -19.07 -15.00
C THR A 90 -4.10 -19.10 -14.18
N LEU A 91 -4.32 -18.12 -13.29
CA LEU A 91 -5.58 -17.93 -12.56
C LEU A 91 -6.76 -17.64 -13.50
N GLY A 92 -6.57 -16.81 -14.54
CA GLY A 92 -7.60 -16.57 -15.56
C GLY A 92 -7.99 -17.84 -16.32
N ARG A 93 -7.02 -18.71 -16.64
CA ARG A 93 -7.29 -20.02 -17.26
C ARG A 93 -8.02 -20.97 -16.30
N VAL A 94 -7.69 -20.95 -15.00
CA VAL A 94 -8.40 -21.73 -13.97
C VAL A 94 -9.84 -21.23 -13.78
N ASP A 95 -10.08 -19.92 -13.73
CA ASP A 95 -11.42 -19.32 -13.68
C ASP A 95 -12.25 -19.70 -14.93
N GLN A 96 -11.65 -19.71 -16.12
CA GLN A 96 -12.34 -20.16 -17.33
C GLN A 96 -12.77 -21.63 -17.24
N VAL A 97 -11.89 -22.53 -16.77
CA VAL A 97 -12.22 -23.94 -16.56
C VAL A 97 -13.26 -24.11 -15.44
N PHE A 98 -13.15 -23.36 -14.36
CA PHE A 98 -14.13 -23.37 -13.26
C PHE A 98 -15.52 -22.94 -13.74
N ARG A 99 -15.63 -21.82 -14.47
CA ARG A 99 -16.89 -21.36 -15.08
C ARG A 99 -17.47 -22.39 -16.06
N ALA A 100 -16.63 -23.06 -16.84
CA ALA A 100 -17.07 -24.12 -17.73
C ALA A 100 -17.66 -25.32 -16.96
N ARG A 101 -16.97 -25.79 -15.90
CA ARG A 101 -17.45 -26.88 -15.04
C ARG A 101 -18.68 -26.51 -14.23
N VAL A 102 -18.78 -25.29 -13.72
CA VAL A 102 -19.99 -24.78 -13.05
C VAL A 102 -21.16 -24.69 -14.03
N GLY A 103 -20.92 -24.24 -15.28
CA GLY A 103 -21.94 -24.24 -16.33
C GLY A 103 -22.41 -25.65 -16.71
N GLU A 104 -21.49 -26.61 -16.80
CA GLU A 104 -21.79 -28.02 -17.05
C GLU A 104 -22.60 -28.65 -15.91
N ALA A 105 -22.23 -28.39 -14.65
CA ALA A 105 -22.98 -28.85 -13.47
C ALA A 105 -24.38 -28.23 -13.37
N LEU A 106 -24.53 -26.93 -13.64
CA LEU A 106 -25.83 -26.26 -13.68
C LEU A 106 -26.73 -26.83 -14.78
N LYS A 107 -26.15 -27.16 -15.95
CA LYS A 107 -26.86 -27.81 -17.04
C LYS A 107 -27.31 -29.24 -16.70
N ALA A 108 -26.50 -30.00 -15.96
CA ALA A 108 -26.87 -31.32 -15.45
C ALA A 108 -27.98 -31.27 -14.39
N LEU A 109 -28.15 -30.13 -13.70
CA LEU A 109 -29.25 -29.83 -12.77
C LEU A 109 -30.49 -29.23 -13.46
N GLU A 110 -30.54 -29.24 -14.80
CA GLU A 110 -31.57 -28.60 -15.64
C GLU A 110 -31.80 -27.09 -15.39
N VAL A 111 -30.83 -26.39 -14.78
CA VAL A 111 -30.94 -24.94 -14.51
C VAL A 111 -30.63 -24.15 -15.80
N PRO A 112 -31.60 -23.45 -16.42
CA PRO A 112 -31.37 -22.78 -17.70
C PRO A 112 -30.41 -21.60 -17.57
N THR A 113 -29.38 -21.54 -18.42
CA THR A 113 -28.41 -20.44 -18.35
C THR A 113 -28.93 -19.17 -19.02
N ARG A 114 -28.46 -17.99 -18.58
CA ARG A 114 -28.79 -16.69 -19.22
C ARG A 114 -28.48 -16.66 -20.72
N ARG A 115 -27.48 -17.42 -21.18
CA ARG A 115 -27.11 -17.53 -22.60
C ARG A 115 -28.15 -18.31 -23.41
N GLU A 116 -28.65 -19.41 -22.87
CA GLU A 116 -29.70 -20.22 -23.48
C GLU A 116 -31.04 -19.47 -23.49
N LEU A 117 -31.37 -18.75 -22.42
CA LEU A 117 -32.55 -17.87 -22.36
C LEU A 117 -32.49 -16.74 -23.41
N GLY A 118 -31.32 -16.10 -23.60
CA GLY A 118 -31.12 -15.10 -24.65
C GLY A 118 -31.30 -15.68 -26.05
N ALA A 119 -30.62 -16.79 -26.36
CA ALA A 119 -30.74 -17.46 -27.66
C ALA A 119 -32.17 -17.96 -27.95
N LEU A 120 -32.94 -18.33 -26.92
CA LEU A 120 -34.36 -18.67 -27.06
C LEU A 120 -35.22 -17.42 -27.34
N ALA A 121 -34.96 -16.30 -26.66
CA ALA A 121 -35.66 -15.03 -26.91
C ALA A 121 -35.44 -14.54 -28.35
N ASP A 122 -34.19 -14.50 -28.82
CA ASP A 122 -33.84 -14.15 -30.22
C ASP A 122 -34.61 -15.04 -31.23
N ARG A 123 -34.72 -16.34 -30.92
CA ARG A 123 -35.42 -17.31 -31.77
C ARG A 123 -36.94 -17.09 -31.77
N ILE A 124 -37.51 -16.71 -30.63
CA ILE A 124 -38.93 -16.35 -30.49
C ILE A 124 -39.24 -15.07 -31.28
N ASP A 125 -38.39 -14.05 -31.19
CA ASP A 125 -38.57 -12.80 -31.94
C ASP A 125 -38.46 -13.00 -33.45
N ALA A 126 -37.50 -13.81 -33.90
CA ALA A 126 -37.40 -14.21 -35.31
C ALA A 126 -38.62 -15.01 -35.79
N LEU A 127 -39.23 -15.83 -34.91
CA LEU A 127 -40.48 -16.54 -35.22
C LEU A 127 -41.68 -15.59 -35.28
N ASN A 128 -41.79 -14.66 -34.32
CA ASN A 128 -42.83 -13.63 -34.28
C ASN A 128 -42.79 -12.73 -35.52
N GLN A 129 -41.60 -12.33 -35.99
CA GLN A 129 -41.45 -11.58 -37.24
C GLN A 129 -41.95 -12.38 -38.46
N LYS A 130 -41.59 -13.66 -38.57
CA LYS A 130 -42.07 -14.55 -39.64
C LYS A 130 -43.58 -14.76 -39.58
N LEU A 131 -44.15 -14.92 -38.39
CA LEU A 131 -45.59 -15.08 -38.20
C LEU A 131 -46.34 -13.81 -38.57
N ARG A 132 -45.85 -12.62 -38.18
CA ARG A 132 -46.41 -11.33 -38.63
C ARG A 132 -46.36 -11.20 -40.14
N ALA A 133 -45.21 -11.47 -40.77
CA ALA A 133 -45.08 -11.43 -42.23
C ALA A 133 -46.01 -12.43 -42.96
N HIS A 134 -46.30 -13.59 -42.35
CA HIS A 134 -47.26 -14.55 -42.89
C HIS A 134 -48.72 -14.10 -42.69
N ASN A 135 -49.04 -13.46 -41.57
CA ASN A 135 -50.39 -13.01 -41.23
C ASN A 135 -50.78 -11.66 -41.88
N GLU A 136 -49.79 -10.80 -42.16
CA GLU A 136 -49.93 -9.58 -42.95
C GLU A 136 -49.84 -9.83 -44.47
N ARG A 137 -49.62 -11.08 -44.90
CA ARG A 137 -49.65 -11.46 -46.31
C ARG A 137 -51.03 -11.08 -46.87
N PRO A 138 -51.14 -10.09 -47.76
CA PRO A 138 -52.44 -9.50 -48.04
C PRO A 138 -53.37 -10.52 -48.68
N THR A 139 -54.57 -10.69 -48.11
CA THR A 139 -55.67 -11.22 -48.90
C THR A 139 -55.89 -10.25 -50.05
N ALA A 140 -55.59 -10.70 -51.27
CA ALA A 140 -55.52 -9.86 -52.47
C ALA A 140 -56.91 -9.41 -53.00
N GLY A 141 -57.88 -9.21 -52.10
CA GLY A 141 -59.24 -8.74 -52.39
C GLY A 141 -59.62 -7.43 -51.69
N ALA A 142 -58.92 -7.00 -50.64
CA ALA A 142 -59.35 -5.83 -49.84
C ALA A 142 -58.98 -4.46 -50.45
N ARG A 143 -57.90 -4.38 -51.24
CA ARG A 143 -57.38 -3.08 -51.74
C ARG A 143 -58.02 -2.57 -53.04
N ALA A 144 -58.79 -3.40 -53.74
CA ALA A 144 -59.39 -3.05 -55.03
C ALA A 144 -60.71 -2.25 -54.93
N ARG A 145 -61.40 -2.25 -53.77
CA ARG A 145 -62.75 -1.66 -53.64
C ARG A 145 -62.80 -0.22 -53.12
N ARG A 146 -61.66 0.40 -52.77
CA ARG A 146 -61.61 1.79 -52.25
C ARG A 146 -61.08 2.83 -53.23
N ALA A 147 -61.01 2.49 -54.53
CA ALA A 147 -60.60 3.39 -55.61
C ALA A 147 -61.74 3.89 -56.50
N ALA A 148 -62.98 3.38 -56.36
CA ALA A 148 -64.08 3.60 -57.29
C ALA A 148 -65.25 4.47 -56.73
N ALA A 149 -65.04 5.21 -55.63
CA ALA A 149 -66.15 5.90 -54.93
C ALA A 149 -65.80 7.24 -54.26
N ARG A 150 -65.27 8.21 -55.04
CA ARG A 150 -65.81 9.58 -55.11
C ARG A 150 -65.00 10.49 -56.04
N SER A 151 -65.68 11.08 -57.01
CA SER A 151 -65.22 12.22 -57.80
C SER A 151 -65.86 13.50 -57.26
N THR A 152 -65.03 14.54 -57.02
CA THR A 152 -65.35 16.00 -57.02
C THR A 152 -66.43 16.56 -56.05
N PRO A 153 -66.50 17.90 -55.79
CA PRO A 153 -65.47 18.97 -55.72
C PRO A 153 -65.39 19.64 -54.31
N PRO A 154 -64.51 20.67 -54.08
CA PRO A 154 -64.23 21.24 -52.74
C PRO A 154 -64.91 22.60 -52.41
N GLY A 155 -64.99 22.94 -51.11
CA GLY A 155 -65.41 24.25 -50.55
C GLY A 155 -65.14 24.35 -49.03
N PRO A 156 -64.99 25.55 -48.40
CA PRO A 156 -63.86 25.73 -47.48
C PRO A 156 -64.14 26.11 -46.00
N ALA A 157 -63.31 25.51 -45.12
CA ALA A 157 -62.55 26.15 -44.02
C ALA A 157 -63.31 26.64 -42.72
N PRO A 158 -62.63 27.17 -41.67
CA PRO A 158 -62.58 26.46 -40.37
C PRO A 158 -62.78 27.33 -39.11
N VAL A 159 -62.86 26.72 -37.91
CA VAL A 159 -62.58 27.43 -36.62
C VAL A 159 -62.09 26.47 -35.50
N THR A 160 -61.15 26.97 -34.70
CA THR A 160 -60.68 26.40 -33.42
C THR A 160 -61.09 27.35 -32.27
N PRO A 161 -61.28 26.85 -31.04
CA PRO A 161 -60.57 27.42 -29.88
C PRO A 161 -59.96 26.30 -28.99
N GLN A 162 -58.81 26.39 -28.29
CA GLN A 162 -58.18 27.40 -27.42
C GLN A 162 -58.45 27.18 -25.90
N ALA A 163 -57.43 27.49 -25.07
CA ALA A 163 -57.40 27.64 -23.58
C ALA A 163 -57.35 26.34 -22.74
N THR A 164 -56.71 26.24 -21.55
CA THR A 164 -55.74 27.10 -20.78
C THR A 164 -54.97 26.27 -19.72
N GLU A 165 -53.92 26.86 -19.11
CA GLU A 165 -53.33 26.56 -17.76
C GLU A 165 -52.77 25.13 -17.41
N ASP A 166 -51.86 24.93 -16.44
CA ASP A 166 -51.13 25.82 -15.51
C ASP A 166 -49.71 25.28 -15.16
N ARG A 167 -48.89 26.08 -14.46
CA ARG A 167 -47.55 25.78 -13.88
C ARG A 167 -47.66 25.88 -12.32
N PRO A 168 -46.62 26.19 -11.51
CA PRO A 168 -45.24 25.71 -11.41
C PRO A 168 -44.87 25.18 -9.98
N VAL A 169 -43.79 24.40 -9.81
CA VAL A 169 -43.05 24.33 -8.51
C VAL A 169 -41.52 24.33 -8.71
N ARG A 170 -40.79 24.95 -7.77
CA ARG A 170 -39.34 25.25 -7.80
C ARG A 170 -38.46 24.17 -7.11
N LYS A 171 -37.15 24.18 -7.43
CA LYS A 171 -36.06 23.59 -6.62
C LYS A 171 -35.89 24.33 -5.27
N PRO A 172 -35.24 23.68 -4.28
CA PRO A 172 -33.89 24.14 -3.92
C PRO A 172 -32.85 23.02 -3.69
N ARG A 173 -31.64 23.40 -3.24
CA ARG A 173 -30.38 22.63 -3.18
C ARG A 173 -29.84 22.58 -1.74
N ALA A 174 -29.36 21.42 -1.27
CA ALA A 174 -28.35 21.32 -0.18
C ALA A 174 -27.74 19.89 -0.07
N ALA A 175 -26.47 19.83 0.36
CA ALA A 175 -25.73 18.64 0.82
C ALA A 175 -25.35 18.87 2.32
N PRO A 176 -24.49 18.10 3.03
CA PRO A 176 -23.76 16.85 2.71
C PRO A 176 -23.88 15.76 3.81
N ARG A 177 -23.04 14.70 3.78
CA ARG A 177 -22.80 13.77 4.91
C ARG A 177 -21.30 13.35 5.01
N PRO A 178 -20.83 12.87 6.20
CA PRO A 178 -19.43 13.02 6.63
C PRO A 178 -18.54 11.77 6.53
N ALA A 179 -17.24 11.96 6.81
CA ALA A 179 -16.23 10.91 7.05
C ALA A 179 -15.78 10.91 8.54
N PRO A 180 -15.32 9.77 9.11
CA PRO A 180 -14.95 9.67 10.53
C PRO A 180 -13.43 9.80 10.84
N ALA A 181 -13.15 10.36 12.03
CA ALA A 181 -12.06 10.14 13.03
C ALA A 181 -10.69 9.55 12.61
N ASP A 182 -9.54 10.00 13.15
CA ASP A 182 -9.21 10.02 14.59
C ASP A 182 -8.22 11.15 15.02
N PRO A 183 -8.05 11.43 16.34
CA PRO A 183 -7.29 12.57 16.86
C PRO A 183 -5.83 12.23 17.27
N ALA A 184 -4.98 13.27 17.33
CA ALA A 184 -3.58 13.16 17.76
C ALA A 184 -3.26 14.00 19.02
N ALA A 185 -2.48 13.38 19.92
CA ALA A 185 -1.59 13.97 20.93
C ALA A 185 -2.13 14.92 22.03
N PRO A 186 -1.86 14.58 23.31
CA PRO A 186 -1.67 15.54 24.40
C PRO A 186 -0.20 15.61 24.88
N GLY A 187 0.20 16.75 25.43
CA GLY A 187 1.33 16.83 26.37
C GLY A 187 2.52 17.68 25.94
N ASP A 188 2.45 18.99 26.17
CA ASP A 188 3.58 19.91 26.13
C ASP A 188 3.58 20.73 27.44
N VAL A 189 4.24 20.18 28.49
CA VAL A 189 4.51 20.85 29.77
C VAL A 189 5.79 20.26 30.36
N THR A 190 6.81 21.07 30.59
CA THR A 190 7.86 20.80 31.57
C THR A 190 8.33 22.14 32.15
N ASP A 191 8.09 22.28 33.46
CA ASP A 191 8.82 23.15 34.40
C ASP A 191 9.62 22.20 35.30
#